data_AF-A0A817IUY7-F1
#
_entry.id   AF-A0A817IUY7-F1
#
_cell.length_a   1.000
_cell.length_b   1.000
_cell.length_c   1.000
_cell.angle_alpha   90.00
_cell.angle_beta   90.00
_cell.angle_gamma   90.00
#
_symmetry.space_group_name_H-M   'P 1'
#
loop_
_entity.id
_entity.type
_entity.pdbx_description
1 polymer ?
#
loop_
_entity_poly.entity_id
_entity_poly.type
_entity_poly.pdbx_seq_one_letter_code
_entity_poly.pdbx_strand_id
1 'polypeptide(L)'
;MSHYNPQGKENLCGIPFSHRIIAKRINVRVEHIKHSKCRADFLNRVKLSEQLKRAAKETGKSVPLASIKRQPQGPRKQHLVRTQGNKPQIVEPIPYQFVA
;
A
#
# COMPACT_ATOMS: atom_id res chain seq x y z
N MET A 1 -17.62 21.19 -6.25
CA MET A 1 -17.73 20.51 -7.56
C MET A 1 -16.55 20.95 -8.42
N SER A 2 -15.73 20.04 -8.94
CA SER A 2 -14.68 20.42 -9.89
C SER A 2 -15.33 20.99 -11.14
N HIS A 3 -14.99 22.22 -11.51
CA HIS A 3 -15.38 22.77 -12.80
C HIS A 3 -14.62 22.00 -13.88
N TYR A 4 -15.29 21.08 -14.56
CA TYR A 4 -14.71 20.33 -15.67
C TYR A 4 -14.74 21.23 -16.90
N ASN A 5 -13.59 21.82 -17.25
CA ASN A 5 -13.39 22.48 -18.52
C ASN A 5 -12.94 21.41 -19.53
N PRO A 6 -13.52 21.31 -20.74
CA PRO A 6 -13.16 20.28 -21.72
C PRO A 6 -11.66 20.23 -22.06
N GLN A 7 -10.90 21.30 -21.82
CA GLN A 7 -9.44 21.35 -22.06
C GLN A 7 -8.58 21.23 -20.79
N GLY A 8 -9.16 21.31 -19.59
CA GLY A 8 -8.40 21.42 -18.34
C GLY A 8 -9.17 21.01 -17.10
N LYS A 9 -8.47 20.38 -16.16
CA LYS A 9 -8.98 19.97 -14.86
C LYS A 9 -8.31 20.80 -13.77
N GLU A 10 -9.13 21.45 -12.96
CA GLU A 10 -8.70 22.10 -11.73
C GLU A 10 -8.33 21.04 -10.68
N ASN A 11 -7.12 21.09 -10.15
CA ASN A 11 -6.65 20.20 -9.08
C ASN A 11 -6.25 21.03 -7.86
N LEU A 12 -6.60 20.53 -6.67
CA LEU A 12 -6.17 21.10 -5.40
C LEU A 12 -4.88 20.43 -4.96
N CYS A 13 -3.83 21.19 -4.72
CA CYS A 13 -2.60 20.70 -4.10
C CYS A 13 -2.33 21.46 -2.79
N GLY A 14 -2.01 20.72 -1.74
CA GLY A 14 -1.48 21.31 -0.50
C GLY A 14 0.00 21.60 -0.68
N ILE A 15 0.41 22.86 -0.62
CA ILE A 15 1.82 23.26 -0.66
C ILE A 15 2.21 23.75 0.74
N PRO A 16 3.29 23.22 1.34
CA PRO A 16 3.79 23.75 2.60
C PRO A 16 4.30 25.18 2.39
N PHE A 17 3.86 26.11 3.22
CA PHE A 17 4.35 27.49 3.23
C PHE A 17 4.58 27.92 4.67
N SER A 18 5.84 28.05 5.03
CA SER A 18 6.26 28.35 6.39
C SER A 18 5.63 27.35 7.38
N HIS A 19 4.82 27.81 8.34
CA HIS A 19 4.24 26.99 9.42
C HIS A 19 2.90 26.31 9.07
N ARG A 20 2.39 26.47 7.83
CA ARG A 20 1.06 25.95 7.46
C ARG A 20 1.02 25.34 6.06
N ILE A 21 0.03 24.49 5.81
CA ILE A 21 -0.25 23.95 4.48
C ILE A 21 -1.30 24.84 3.82
N ILE A 22 -0.96 25.45 2.68
CA ILE A 22 -1.88 26.27 1.89
C ILE A 22 -2.43 25.43 0.75
N ALA A 23 -3.76 25.37 0.64
CA ALA A 23 -4.41 24.68 -0.47
C ALA A 23 -4.43 25.59 -1.70
N LYS A 24 -3.60 25.28 -2.71
CA LYS A 24 -3.59 25.98 -3.99
C LYS A 24 -4.46 25.25 -5.01
N ARG A 25 -5.19 26.02 -5.80
CA ARG A 25 -5.95 25.53 -6.96
C ARG A 25 -5.11 25.76 -8.22
N ILE A 26 -4.77 24.68 -8.91
CA ILE A 26 -3.95 24.72 -10.13
C ILE A 26 -4.78 24.18 -11.29
N ASN A 27 -4.79 24.92 -12.39
CA ASN A 27 -5.41 24.49 -13.64
C ASN A 27 -4.39 23.66 -14.44
N VAL A 28 -4.68 22.38 -14.66
CA VAL A 28 -3.79 21.46 -15.36
C VAL A 28 -4.54 20.80 -16.51
N ARG A 29 -3.92 20.63 -17.68
CA ARG A 29 -4.52 19.91 -18.81
C ARG A 29 -4.64 18.41 -18.52
N VAL A 30 -5.63 17.75 -19.12
CA VAL A 30 -5.92 16.32 -18.87
C VAL A 30 -4.73 15.42 -19.23
N GLU A 31 -3.94 15.79 -20.23
CA GLU A 31 -2.75 15.03 -20.67
C GLU A 31 -1.67 14.89 -19.59
N HIS A 32 -1.58 15.88 -18.69
CA HIS A 32 -0.61 15.87 -17.59
C HIS A 32 -1.14 15.19 -16.32
N ILE A 33 -2.36 14.63 -16.38
CA ILE A 33 -3.04 14.07 -15.21
C ILE A 33 -3.20 12.56 -15.40
N LYS A 34 -2.76 11.80 -14.39
CA LYS A 34 -3.00 10.36 -14.30
C LYS A 34 -3.79 10.06 -13.03
N HIS A 35 -4.67 9.07 -13.09
CA HIS A 35 -5.42 8.63 -11.92
C HIS A 35 -4.50 7.95 -10.88
N SER A 36 -4.74 8.23 -9.60
CA SER A 36 -3.95 7.68 -8.52
C SER A 36 -4.36 6.23 -8.20
N LYS A 37 -3.37 5.32 -8.20
CA LYS A 37 -3.58 3.89 -7.88
C LYS A 37 -3.95 3.68 -6.41
N CYS A 38 -3.47 4.52 -5.50
CA CYS A 38 -3.77 4.42 -4.07
C CYS A 38 -5.28 4.50 -3.76
N ARG A 39 -6.04 5.31 -4.50
CA ARG A 39 -7.50 5.39 -4.35
C ARG A 39 -8.18 4.14 -4.91
N ALA A 40 -7.70 3.61 -6.04
CA ALA A 40 -8.22 2.37 -6.60
C ALA A 40 -8.04 1.19 -5.63
N ASP A 41 -6.84 1.04 -5.06
CA ASP A 41 -6.55 0.00 -4.06
C ASP A 41 -7.39 0.14 -2.80
N PHE A 42 -7.66 1.38 -2.38
CA PHE A 42 -8.59 1.66 -1.28
C PHE A 42 -10.01 1.17 -1.59
N LEU A 43 -10.55 1.54 -2.75
CA LEU A 43 -11.90 1.16 -3.16
C LEU A 43 -12.04 -0.36 -3.31
N ASN A 44 -11.04 -1.02 -3.90
CA ASN A 44 -11.01 -2.47 -4.02
C ASN A 44 -11.07 -3.13 -2.64
N ARG A 45 -10.33 -2.61 -1.65
CA ARG A 45 -10.37 -3.10 -0.27
C ARG A 45 -11.72 -2.89 0.40
N VAL A 46 -12.37 -1.73 0.20
CA VAL A 46 -13.70 -1.47 0.76
C VAL A 46 -14.70 -2.48 0.21
N LYS A 47 -14.70 -2.71 -1.10
CA LYS A 47 -15.56 -3.72 -1.76
C LYS A 47 -15.33 -5.12 -1.19
N LEU A 48 -14.07 -5.56 -1.07
CA LEU A 48 -13.74 -6.86 -0.47
C LEU A 48 -14.23 -6.95 0.99
N SER A 49 -14.08 -5.89 1.76
CA SER A 49 -14.51 -5.85 3.16
C SER A 49 -16.04 -5.95 3.29
N GLU A 50 -16.79 -5.27 2.41
CA GLU A 50 -18.25 -5.33 2.38
C GLU A 50 -18.78 -6.69 1.95
N GLN A 51 -18.13 -7.34 0.97
CA GLN A 51 -18.45 -8.70 0.55
C GLN A 51 -18.27 -9.70 1.71
N LEU A 52 -17.15 -9.64 2.44
CA LEU A 52 -16.90 -10.50 3.59
C LEU A 52 -17.93 -10.29 4.70
N LYS A 53 -18.31 -9.04 4.99
CA LYS A 53 -19.35 -8.72 5.97
C LYS A 53 -20.72 -9.28 5.55
N ARG A 54 -21.05 -9.20 4.26
CA ARG A 54 -22.31 -9.73 3.72
C ARG A 54 -22.36 -11.26 3.85
N ALA A 55 -21.31 -11.96 3.41
CA ALA A 55 -21.22 -13.42 3.50
C ALA A 55 -21.29 -13.93 4.96
N ALA A 56 -20.70 -13.21 5.90
CA ALA A 56 -20.82 -13.50 7.33
C ALA A 56 -22.24 -13.30 7.87
N LYS A 57 -22.92 -12.23 7.44
CA LYS A 57 -24.31 -12.01 7.80
C LYS A 57 -25.22 -13.12 7.28
N GLU A 58 -24.98 -13.60 6.06
CA GLU A 58 -25.72 -14.72 5.45
C GLU A 58 -25.46 -16.05 6.16
N THR A 59 -24.21 -16.33 6.54
CA THR A 59 -23.82 -17.56 7.25
C THR A 59 -24.08 -17.52 8.75
N GLY A 60 -24.51 -16.37 9.31
CA GLY A 60 -24.73 -16.17 10.75
C GLY A 60 -23.45 -16.16 11.60
N LYS A 61 -22.27 -16.14 10.98
CA LYS A 61 -20.97 -16.12 11.67
C LYS A 61 -20.42 -14.71 11.71
N SER A 62 -19.91 -14.27 12.86
CA SER A 62 -19.21 -12.98 12.95
C SER A 62 -17.86 -13.04 12.21
N VAL A 63 -17.58 -12.08 11.32
CA VAL A 63 -16.22 -11.96 10.74
C VAL A 63 -15.29 -11.50 11.85
N PRO A 64 -14.19 -12.23 12.16
CA PRO A 64 -13.21 -11.72 13.09
C PRO A 64 -12.64 -10.39 12.59
N LEU A 65 -12.58 -9.39 13.49
CA LEU A 65 -12.13 -8.03 13.17
C LEU A 65 -10.70 -8.00 12.57
N ALA A 66 -9.89 -9.01 12.91
CA ALA A 66 -8.56 -9.25 12.37
C ALA A 66 -8.56 -9.54 10.86
N SER A 67 -9.64 -10.07 10.28
CA SER A 67 -9.76 -10.31 8.83
C SER A 67 -10.18 -9.07 8.05
N ILE A 68 -10.83 -8.08 8.68
CA ILE A 68 -11.26 -6.83 8.04
C ILE A 68 -10.20 -5.73 8.21
N LYS A 69 -9.58 -5.64 9.39
CA LYS A 69 -8.52 -4.67 9.67
C LYS A 69 -7.18 -5.19 9.17
N ARG A 70 -6.36 -4.29 8.61
CA ARG A 70 -4.97 -4.59 8.27
C ARG A 70 -4.18 -4.83 9.55
N GLN A 71 -3.50 -5.97 9.64
CA GLN A 71 -2.53 -6.23 10.69
C GLN A 71 -1.12 -5.91 10.17
N PRO A 72 -0.24 -5.32 11.00
CA PRO A 72 1.17 -5.23 10.67
C PRO A 72 1.78 -6.63 10.53
N GLN A 73 2.94 -6.70 9.88
CA GLN A 73 3.68 -7.95 9.83
C GLN A 73 4.09 -8.36 11.24
N GLY A 74 3.58 -9.50 11.70
CA GLY A 74 3.98 -10.09 12.97
C GLY A 74 5.36 -10.74 12.93
N PRO A 75 5.85 -11.26 14.07
CA PRO A 75 7.09 -12.04 14.10
C PRO A 75 6.98 -13.23 13.13
N ARG A 76 8.13 -13.64 12.57
CA ARG A 76 8.18 -14.84 11.73
C ARG A 76 7.69 -16.03 12.55
N LYS A 77 6.82 -16.84 11.97
CA LYS A 77 6.37 -18.09 12.60
C LYS A 77 7.56 -19.05 12.73
N GLN A 78 7.49 -19.91 13.74
CA GLN A 78 8.43 -21.02 13.88
C GLN A 78 8.38 -21.89 12.61
N HIS A 79 9.54 -22.21 12.07
CA HIS A 79 9.69 -23.11 10.93
C HIS A 79 10.83 -24.10 11.21
N LEU A 80 10.69 -25.32 10.71
CA LEU A 80 11.71 -26.37 10.82
C LEU A 80 12.55 -26.38 9.56
N VAL A 81 13.86 -26.17 9.69
CA VAL A 81 14.82 -26.34 8.59
C VAL A 81 15.38 -27.75 8.66
N ARG A 82 15.20 -28.54 7.59
CA ARG A 82 15.76 -29.89 7.49
C ARG A 82 17.18 -29.85 6.91
N THR A 83 18.08 -30.64 7.47
CA THR A 83 19.48 -30.76 7.01
C THR A 83 19.65 -31.77 5.86
N GLN A 84 18.63 -32.59 5.58
CA GLN A 84 18.67 -33.54 4.47
C GLN A 84 18.60 -32.79 3.13
N GLY A 85 19.67 -32.87 2.34
CA GLY A 85 19.78 -32.17 1.04
C GLY A 85 20.24 -30.70 1.14
N ASN A 86 20.39 -30.17 2.35
CA ASN A 86 20.91 -28.82 2.59
C ASN A 86 21.99 -28.88 3.67
N LYS A 87 23.23 -29.18 3.24
CA LYS A 87 24.39 -29.20 4.15
C LYS A 87 24.72 -27.76 4.54
N PRO A 88 24.89 -27.43 5.84
CA PRO A 88 25.30 -26.10 6.25
C PRO A 88 26.68 -25.80 5.66
N GLN A 89 26.80 -24.67 4.97
CA GLN A 89 28.06 -24.21 4.41
C GLN A 89 28.79 -23.35 5.44
N ILE A 90 30.07 -23.67 5.67
CA ILE A 90 30.97 -22.84 6.46
C ILE A 90 31.42 -21.69 5.56
N VAL A 91 31.26 -20.45 6.04
CA VAL A 91 31.67 -19.23 5.32
C VAL A 91 32.77 -18.57 6.14
N GLU A 92 33.90 -18.26 5.49
CA GLU A 92 35.06 -17.61 6.10
C GLU A 92 35.16 -16.15 5.63
N PRO A 93 35.68 -15.23 6.47
CA PRO A 93 35.90 -13.86 6.06
C PRO A 93 36.97 -13.80 4.95
N ILE A 94 36.68 -13.04 3.90
CA ILE A 94 37.62 -12.78 2.82
C ILE A 94 38.67 -11.78 3.34
N PRO A 95 39.98 -11.98 3.08
CA PRO A 95 41.02 -11.05 3.49
C PRO A 95 40.86 -9.69 2.80
N TYR A 96 41.37 -8.63 3.46
CA TYR A 96 41.41 -7.29 2.87
C TYR A 96 42.27 -7.28 1.61
N GLN A 97 41.71 -6.78 0.51
CA GLN A 97 42.41 -6.59 -0.75
C GLN A 97 42.15 -5.17 -1.25
N PHE A 98 43.22 -4.44 -1.56
CA PHE A 98 43.12 -3.17 -2.27
C PHE A 98 42.88 -3.48 -3.76
N VAL A 99 41.68 -3.21 -4.26
CA VAL A 99 41.33 -3.35 -5.68
C VAL A 99 41.41 -1.95 -6.28
N ALA A 100 42.46 -1.70 -7.08
CA ALA A 100 42.65 -0.49 -7.87
C ALA A 100 42.08 -0.68 -9.28
#